data_AF-A0A933X4Q4-F1
#
_entry.id   AF-A0A933X4Q4-F1
#
_cell.length_a   1.000
_cell.length_b   1.000
_cell.length_c   1.000
_cell.angle_alpha   90.00
_cell.angle_beta   90.00
_cell.angle_gamma   90.00
#
_symmetry.space_group_name_H-M   'P 1'
#
loop_
_entity.id
_entity.type
_entity.pdbx_description
1 polymer ?
#
loop_
_entity_poly.entity_id
_entity_poly.type
_entity_poly.pdbx_seq_one_letter_code
_entity_poly.pdbx_strand_id
1 'polypeptide(L)'
;MLHRFPNHCHGRLRARVGITLVEIIVVIAIMTISMAMYAQTISSASRLDPVANETMLAAEGARLTLERMRAEDFDKVFALYNADPTDDPGGPGTAPGNTFTIDGLLPSTTGGVVGRIDFPIVNGAPRETFVDEMLGLPRDLNCDGFVDGNSRALDYAILPFRVHVEWASKTGRQGKRSLDTYAMFSPL
;
A
#
# COMPACT_ATOMS: atom_id res chain seq x y z
N MET A 1 -69.96 10.83 61.76
CA MET A 1 -69.74 11.39 60.41
C MET A 1 -68.48 10.72 59.85
N LEU A 2 -68.46 9.41 59.61
CA LEU A 2 -68.83 8.71 58.36
C LEU A 2 -68.22 9.33 57.09
N HIS A 3 -67.02 8.87 56.70
CA HIS A 3 -66.66 8.67 55.29
C HIS A 3 -65.64 7.54 55.17
N ARG A 4 -66.13 6.36 54.79
CA ARG A 4 -65.37 5.13 54.54
C ARG A 4 -65.17 5.06 53.03
N PHE A 5 -63.96 5.33 52.54
CA PHE A 5 -63.61 5.10 51.13
C PHE A 5 -63.22 3.62 50.94
N PRO A 6 -63.77 2.92 49.93
CA PRO A 6 -63.37 1.55 49.64
C PRO A 6 -62.07 1.55 48.81
N ASN A 7 -61.07 0.81 49.29
CA ASN A 7 -59.89 0.44 48.51
C ASN A 7 -60.32 -0.49 47.35
N HIS A 8 -60.27 0.01 46.12
CA HIS A 8 -60.38 -0.83 44.93
C HIS A 8 -59.08 -1.61 44.72
N CYS A 9 -59.03 -2.82 45.29
CA CYS A 9 -58.06 -3.84 44.91
C CYS A 9 -58.32 -4.28 43.47
N HIS A 10 -57.69 -3.61 42.49
CA HIS A 10 -57.62 -4.10 41.12
C HIS A 10 -56.64 -5.29 41.09
N GLY A 11 -57.17 -6.48 41.36
CA GLY A 11 -56.49 -7.73 41.03
C GLY A 11 -56.28 -7.80 39.52
N ARG A 12 -55.11 -7.39 39.04
CA ARG A 12 -54.68 -7.70 37.67
C ARG A 12 -54.57 -9.22 37.58
N LEU A 13 -55.59 -9.84 36.97
CA LEU A 13 -55.50 -11.21 36.48
C LEU A 13 -54.29 -11.29 35.56
N ARG A 14 -53.19 -11.84 36.06
CA ARG A 14 -52.02 -12.20 35.25
C ARG A 14 -52.48 -13.27 34.28
N ALA A 15 -52.82 -12.87 33.06
CA ALA A 15 -52.96 -13.79 31.95
C ALA A 15 -51.61 -14.48 31.77
N ARG A 16 -51.53 -15.76 32.12
CA ARG A 16 -50.40 -16.62 31.75
C ARG A 16 -50.56 -16.92 30.27
N VAL A 17 -50.01 -16.07 29.42
CA VAL A 17 -49.88 -16.35 27.99
C VAL A 17 -48.67 -17.26 27.87
N GLY A 18 -48.89 -18.53 27.55
CA GLY A 18 -47.81 -19.44 27.22
C GLY A 18 -47.17 -19.02 25.90
N ILE A 19 -45.84 -19.03 25.83
CA ILE A 19 -45.09 -18.81 24.59
C ILE A 19 -45.56 -19.86 23.58
N THR A 20 -45.97 -19.42 22.40
CA THR A 20 -46.45 -20.35 21.37
C THR A 20 -45.26 -21.07 20.73
N LEU A 21 -45.45 -22.32 20.31
CA LEU A 21 -44.43 -23.08 19.60
C LEU A 21 -43.93 -22.34 18.34
N VAL A 22 -44.82 -21.59 17.69
CA VAL A 22 -44.51 -20.72 16.53
C VAL A 22 -43.53 -19.62 16.91
N GLU A 23 -43.72 -18.98 18.06
CA GLU A 23 -42.85 -17.89 18.54
C GLU A 23 -41.41 -18.38 18.78
N ILE A 24 -41.25 -19.58 19.34
CA ILE A 24 -39.93 -20.19 19.54
C ILE A 24 -39.25 -20.48 18.19
N ILE A 25 -40.00 -21.01 17.20
CA ILE A 25 -39.46 -21.28 15.86
C ILE A 25 -38.98 -19.97 15.20
N VAL A 26 -39.76 -18.90 15.30
CA VAL A 26 -39.40 -17.59 14.74
C VAL A 26 -38.14 -17.02 15.41
N VAL A 27 -38.03 -17.10 16.74
CA VAL A 27 -36.82 -16.65 17.46
C VAL A 27 -35.58 -17.42 17.02
N ILE A 28 -35.68 -18.76 16.90
CA ILE A 28 -34.56 -19.58 16.44
C ILE A 28 -34.17 -19.22 15.00
N ALA A 29 -35.14 -18.99 14.11
CA ALA A 29 -34.87 -18.58 12.73
C ALA A 29 -34.14 -17.22 12.67
N ILE A 30 -34.56 -16.24 13.47
CA ILE A 30 -33.89 -14.94 13.52
C ILE A 30 -32.48 -15.08 14.10
N MET A 31 -32.31 -15.79 15.22
CA MET A 31 -31.00 -15.99 15.85
C MET A 31 -30.00 -16.70 14.94
N THR A 32 -30.45 -17.70 14.17
CA THR A 32 -29.58 -18.43 13.22
C THR A 32 -29.11 -17.53 12.08
N ILE A 33 -29.99 -16.70 11.52
CA ILE A 33 -29.61 -15.73 10.49
C ILE A 33 -28.64 -14.69 11.06
N SER A 34 -28.91 -14.14 12.24
CA SER A 34 -28.01 -13.18 12.90
C SER A 34 -26.62 -13.78 13.18
N MET A 35 -26.57 -15.01 13.67
CA MET A 35 -25.31 -15.71 13.94
C MET A 35 -24.52 -15.97 12.65
N ALA A 36 -25.20 -16.33 11.56
CA ALA A 36 -24.57 -16.52 10.27
C ALA A 36 -23.96 -15.21 9.71
N MET A 37 -24.67 -14.09 9.82
CA MET A 37 -24.13 -12.78 9.42
C MET A 37 -22.94 -12.37 10.28
N TYR A 38 -23.00 -12.58 11.60
CA TYR A 38 -21.88 -12.27 12.50
C TYR A 38 -20.62 -13.08 12.17
N ALA A 39 -20.78 -14.38 11.93
CA ALA A 39 -19.67 -15.26 11.54
C ALA A 39 -19.03 -14.82 10.19
N GLN A 40 -19.85 -14.40 9.22
CA GLN A 40 -19.35 -13.87 7.94
C GLN A 40 -18.56 -12.57 8.11
N THR A 41 -19.01 -11.67 8.98
CA THR A 41 -18.30 -10.42 9.28
C THR A 41 -16.94 -10.68 9.92
N ILE A 42 -16.88 -11.55 10.94
CA ILE A 42 -15.61 -11.93 11.57
C ILE A 42 -14.66 -12.59 10.56
N SER A 43 -15.16 -13.52 9.75
CA SER A 43 -14.35 -14.18 8.73
C SER A 43 -13.85 -13.21 7.65
N SER A 44 -14.55 -12.11 7.41
CA SER A 44 -14.11 -11.07 6.47
C SER A 44 -13.06 -10.17 7.11
N ALA A 45 -13.22 -9.83 8.40
CA ALA A 45 -12.26 -9.03 9.15
C ALA A 45 -10.89 -9.73 9.26
N SER A 46 -10.86 -11.03 9.55
CA SER A 46 -9.59 -11.79 9.66
C SER A 46 -8.79 -11.87 8.35
N ARG A 47 -9.42 -11.61 7.20
CA ARG A 47 -8.74 -11.54 5.89
C ARG A 47 -8.14 -10.17 5.61
N LEU A 48 -8.51 -9.13 6.35
CA LEU A 48 -7.97 -7.78 6.18
C LEU A 48 -6.59 -7.62 6.82
N ASP A 49 -6.32 -8.31 7.93
CA ASP A 49 -5.04 -8.16 8.65
C ASP A 49 -3.81 -8.51 7.80
N PRO A 50 -3.78 -9.63 7.03
CA PRO A 50 -2.64 -9.93 6.17
C PRO A 50 -2.44 -8.88 5.07
N VAL A 51 -3.55 -8.37 4.51
CA VAL A 51 -3.53 -7.35 3.45
C VAL A 51 -2.96 -6.03 3.96
N ALA A 52 -3.37 -5.62 5.17
CA ALA A 52 -2.87 -4.42 5.83
C ALA A 52 -1.37 -4.57 6.16
N ASN A 53 -0.97 -5.71 6.73
CA ASN A 53 0.41 -6.00 7.07
C ASN A 53 1.34 -5.99 5.84
N GLU A 54 0.93 -6.63 4.73
CA GLU A 54 1.70 -6.58 3.48
C GLU A 54 1.87 -5.16 2.94
N THR A 55 0.81 -4.35 3.01
CA THR A 55 0.83 -2.96 2.52
C THR A 55 1.75 -2.10 3.39
N MET A 56 1.72 -2.30 4.71
CA MET A 56 2.63 -1.65 5.65
C MET A 56 4.09 -2.02 5.37
N LEU A 57 4.39 -3.31 5.15
CA LEU A 57 5.74 -3.77 4.81
C LEU A 57 6.23 -3.18 3.47
N ALA A 58 5.36 -3.13 2.45
CA ALA A 58 5.69 -2.54 1.16
C ALA A 58 6.02 -1.04 1.29
N ALA A 59 5.21 -0.30 2.04
CA ALA A 59 5.43 1.13 2.28
C ALA A 59 6.69 1.39 3.11
N GLU A 60 6.95 0.58 4.14
CA GLU A 60 8.17 0.67 4.94
C GLU A 60 9.42 0.38 4.11
N GLY A 61 9.41 -0.68 3.30
CA GLY A 61 10.52 -1.00 2.40
C GLY A 61 10.79 0.10 1.38
N ALA A 62 9.74 0.64 0.75
CA ALA A 62 9.88 1.79 -0.16
C ALA A 62 10.48 3.01 0.56
N ARG A 63 9.99 3.33 1.76
CA ARG A 63 10.51 4.43 2.58
C ARG A 63 11.98 4.23 2.94
N LEU A 64 12.36 3.04 3.42
CA LEU A 64 13.75 2.76 3.77
C LEU A 64 14.68 2.88 2.56
N THR A 65 14.24 2.45 1.37
CA THR A 65 14.99 2.66 0.12
C THR A 65 15.15 4.15 -0.18
N LEU A 66 14.09 4.95 -0.06
CA LEU A 66 14.17 6.41 -0.23
C LEU A 66 15.15 7.06 0.75
N GLU A 67 15.12 6.67 2.02
CA GLU A 67 16.05 7.20 3.03
C GLU A 67 17.52 6.82 2.71
N ARG A 68 17.76 5.60 2.21
CA ARG A 68 19.10 5.19 1.78
C ARG A 68 19.57 6.00 0.59
N MET A 69 18.73 6.18 -0.44
CA MET A 69 19.10 7.00 -1.59
C MET A 69 19.37 8.45 -1.18
N ARG A 70 18.60 8.99 -0.21
CA ARG A 70 18.78 10.35 0.30
C ARG A 70 20.06 10.53 1.11
N ALA A 71 20.59 9.45 1.71
CA ALA A 71 21.83 9.47 2.46
C ALA A 71 23.09 9.49 1.57
N GLU A 72 22.95 9.21 0.27
CA GLU A 72 24.04 9.25 -0.69
C GLU A 72 24.31 10.67 -1.22
N ASP A 73 25.51 10.88 -1.75
CA ASP A 73 25.83 12.10 -2.49
C ASP A 73 24.90 12.23 -3.70
N PHE A 74 24.23 13.38 -3.82
CA PHE A 74 23.22 13.61 -4.87
C PHE A 74 23.73 13.26 -6.27
N ASP A 75 24.94 13.69 -6.63
CA ASP A 75 25.56 13.47 -7.94
C ASP A 75 25.77 11.98 -8.27
N LYS A 76 25.86 11.12 -7.24
CA LYS A 76 26.08 9.68 -7.37
C LYS A 76 24.79 8.87 -7.34
N VAL A 77 23.65 9.45 -6.95
CA VAL A 77 22.39 8.70 -6.77
C VAL A 77 21.99 7.97 -8.04
N PHE A 78 22.12 8.61 -9.20
CA PHE A 78 21.80 7.95 -10.48
C PHE A 78 22.70 6.72 -10.72
N ALA A 79 24.02 6.88 -10.64
CA ALA A 79 24.97 5.77 -10.86
C ALA A 79 24.83 4.64 -9.83
N LEU A 80 24.46 4.96 -8.58
CA LEU A 80 24.31 3.94 -7.53
C LEU A 80 23.03 3.09 -7.67
N TYR A 81 21.98 3.65 -8.26
CA TYR A 81 20.65 3.02 -8.26
C TYR A 81 20.08 2.79 -9.66
N ASN A 82 20.84 3.01 -10.73
CA ASN A 82 20.43 2.62 -12.07
C ASN A 82 20.62 1.09 -12.29
N ALA A 83 20.38 0.62 -13.51
CA ALA A 83 20.53 -0.79 -13.88
C ALA A 83 21.87 -1.10 -14.56
N ASP A 84 22.70 -0.09 -14.84
CA ASP A 84 23.95 -0.23 -15.57
C ASP A 84 25.11 -0.40 -14.59
N PRO A 85 25.67 -1.61 -14.41
CA PRO A 85 26.77 -1.80 -13.49
C PRO A 85 28.06 -1.12 -13.95
N THR A 86 28.16 -0.64 -15.20
CA THR A 86 29.42 -0.13 -15.75
C THR A 86 29.77 1.28 -15.28
N ASP A 87 28.81 2.03 -14.73
CA ASP A 87 29.01 3.39 -14.20
C ASP A 87 29.06 3.46 -12.66
N ASP A 88 29.05 2.30 -11.99
CA ASP A 88 29.18 2.18 -10.54
C ASP A 88 30.44 2.92 -9.99
N PRO A 89 30.29 3.83 -9.01
CA PRO A 89 31.41 4.61 -8.47
C PRO A 89 32.53 3.77 -7.82
N GLY A 90 32.22 2.58 -7.31
CA GLY A 90 33.18 1.64 -6.74
C GLY A 90 33.77 0.64 -7.74
N GLY A 91 33.39 0.74 -9.02
CA GLY A 91 33.68 -0.25 -10.06
C GLY A 91 32.51 -1.22 -10.30
N PRO A 92 32.53 -2.00 -11.39
CA PRO A 92 31.32 -2.68 -11.82
C PRO A 92 30.73 -3.72 -10.87
N GLY A 93 29.44 -3.58 -10.55
CA GLY A 93 28.68 -4.45 -9.64
C GLY A 93 28.89 -4.13 -8.16
N THR A 94 29.42 -2.95 -7.83
CA THR A 94 29.61 -2.51 -6.44
C THR A 94 28.44 -1.68 -5.92
N ALA A 95 27.63 -1.12 -6.81
CA ALA A 95 26.46 -0.35 -6.43
C ALA A 95 25.29 -1.24 -5.98
N PRO A 96 24.35 -0.71 -5.17
CA PRO A 96 23.12 -1.42 -4.83
C PRO A 96 22.27 -1.80 -6.05
N GLY A 97 22.27 -0.95 -7.09
CA GLY A 97 21.48 -1.10 -8.30
C GLY A 97 20.01 -0.73 -8.13
N ASN A 98 19.23 -0.90 -9.20
CA ASN A 98 17.84 -0.45 -9.25
C ASN A 98 16.82 -1.42 -8.66
N THR A 99 17.22 -2.54 -8.04
CA THR A 99 16.28 -3.52 -7.48
C THR A 99 16.57 -3.79 -6.01
N PHE A 100 15.53 -4.12 -5.25
CA PHE A 100 15.67 -4.44 -3.83
C PHE A 100 14.62 -5.45 -3.36
N THR A 101 14.92 -6.10 -2.23
CA THR A 101 14.04 -7.05 -1.57
C THR A 101 13.39 -6.42 -0.34
N ILE A 102 12.19 -6.87 0.02
CA ILE A 102 11.50 -6.46 1.25
C ILE A 102 11.17 -7.72 2.04
N ASP A 103 11.67 -7.80 3.26
CA ASP A 103 11.47 -8.95 4.12
C ASP A 103 9.97 -9.20 4.38
N GLY A 104 9.56 -10.45 4.21
CA GLY A 104 8.17 -10.86 4.38
C GLY A 104 7.28 -10.67 3.15
N LEU A 105 7.78 -10.07 2.06
CA LEU A 105 7.11 -10.04 0.76
C LEU A 105 7.78 -11.00 -0.23
N LEU A 106 6.97 -11.57 -1.12
CA LEU A 106 7.45 -12.46 -2.19
C LEU A 106 7.22 -11.78 -3.54
N PRO A 107 8.12 -11.94 -4.53
CA PRO A 107 7.91 -11.39 -5.85
C PRO A 107 6.64 -11.97 -6.49
N SER A 108 5.96 -11.16 -7.29
CA SER A 108 4.74 -11.56 -8.02
C SER A 108 5.00 -12.64 -9.08
N THR A 109 6.23 -12.72 -9.59
CA THR A 109 6.67 -13.66 -10.61
C THR A 109 7.86 -14.48 -10.12
N THR A 110 8.00 -15.71 -10.63
CA THR A 110 9.14 -16.57 -10.29
C THR A 110 10.43 -15.96 -10.84
N GLY A 111 11.40 -15.71 -9.96
CA GLY A 111 12.65 -15.02 -10.33
C GLY A 111 12.50 -13.49 -10.47
N GLY A 112 11.32 -12.94 -10.16
CA GLY A 112 11.10 -11.50 -10.11
C GLY A 112 11.72 -10.85 -8.88
N VAL A 113 11.65 -9.51 -8.85
CA VAL A 113 12.06 -8.68 -7.71
C VAL A 113 10.84 -8.07 -7.03
N VAL A 114 10.97 -7.74 -5.76
CA VAL A 114 9.88 -7.11 -4.99
C VAL A 114 9.87 -5.60 -5.19
N GLY A 115 11.03 -4.95 -5.15
CA GLY A 115 11.16 -3.50 -5.34
C GLY A 115 12.04 -3.17 -6.54
N ARG A 116 11.68 -2.10 -7.26
CA ARG A 116 12.46 -1.52 -8.35
C ARG A 116 12.42 0.02 -8.30
N ILE A 117 13.52 0.65 -8.66
CA ILE A 117 13.64 2.09 -8.86
C ILE A 117 13.66 2.35 -10.37
N ASP A 118 12.74 3.17 -10.84
CA ASP A 118 12.64 3.57 -12.24
C ASP A 118 13.00 5.06 -12.37
N PHE A 119 14.11 5.35 -13.04
CA PHE A 119 14.52 6.70 -13.43
C PHE A 119 13.99 7.03 -14.85
N PRO A 120 13.88 8.33 -15.23
CA PRO A 120 13.45 8.76 -16.56
C PRO A 120 14.54 8.54 -17.62
N ILE A 121 14.85 7.27 -17.88
CA ILE A 121 15.96 6.85 -18.72
C ILE A 121 15.52 6.71 -20.18
N VAL A 122 16.27 7.30 -21.11
CA VAL A 122 16.23 6.96 -22.55
C VAL A 122 17.65 6.65 -23.01
N ASN A 123 17.83 5.45 -23.58
CA ASN A 123 19.13 4.93 -24.02
C ASN A 123 20.19 4.95 -22.90
N GLY A 124 19.83 4.47 -21.71
CA GLY A 124 20.77 4.29 -20.58
C GLY A 124 21.07 5.55 -19.75
N ALA A 125 20.58 6.73 -20.12
CA ALA A 125 20.80 7.96 -19.35
C ALA A 125 19.50 8.72 -19.04
N PRO A 126 19.46 9.54 -17.96
CA PRO A 126 18.35 10.43 -17.64
C PRO A 126 18.14 11.45 -18.75
N ARG A 127 16.89 11.63 -19.18
CA ARG A 127 16.53 12.50 -20.32
C ARG A 127 15.31 13.34 -20.00
N GLU A 128 15.40 14.62 -20.36
CA GLU A 128 14.35 15.62 -20.10
C GLU A 128 13.12 15.41 -20.98
N THR A 129 13.30 14.77 -22.13
CA THR A 129 12.25 14.37 -23.09
C THR A 129 11.51 13.09 -22.72
N PHE A 130 11.88 12.42 -21.62
CA PHE A 130 11.10 11.27 -21.13
C PHE A 130 9.67 11.70 -20.84
N VAL A 131 8.68 10.87 -21.17
CA VAL A 131 7.26 11.20 -21.01
C VAL A 131 6.66 10.33 -19.93
N ASP A 132 6.43 10.92 -18.76
CA ASP A 132 5.71 10.31 -17.65
C ASP A 132 5.00 11.40 -16.85
N GLU A 133 3.68 11.44 -16.98
CA GLU A 133 2.81 12.43 -16.34
C GLU A 133 2.90 12.36 -14.81
N MET A 134 3.08 11.17 -14.24
CA MET A 134 3.14 10.97 -12.78
C MET A 134 4.46 11.49 -12.19
N LEU A 135 5.54 11.49 -12.99
CA LEU A 135 6.81 12.14 -12.64
C LEU A 135 6.85 13.63 -12.99
N GLY A 136 5.82 14.16 -13.64
CA GLY A 136 5.77 15.55 -14.10
C GLY A 136 6.80 15.84 -15.19
N LEU A 137 7.02 14.88 -16.09
CA LEU A 137 7.92 14.95 -17.24
C LEU A 137 7.10 15.08 -18.55
N PRO A 138 7.62 15.74 -19.60
CA PRO A 138 8.98 16.26 -19.74
C PRO A 138 9.28 17.49 -18.86
N ARG A 139 10.54 17.63 -18.41
CA ARG A 139 11.01 18.72 -17.53
C ARG A 139 12.50 18.96 -17.71
N ASP A 140 12.91 20.22 -17.56
CA ASP A 140 14.29 20.67 -17.48
C ASP A 140 14.95 20.10 -16.21
N LEU A 141 15.85 19.12 -16.37
CA LEU A 141 16.43 18.37 -15.26
C LEU A 141 17.69 19.02 -14.71
N ASN A 142 18.41 19.82 -15.51
CA ASN A 142 19.64 20.52 -15.11
C ASN A 142 19.40 22.01 -14.77
N CYS A 143 18.16 22.50 -14.93
CA CYS A 143 17.74 23.88 -14.69
C CYS A 143 18.44 24.91 -15.61
N ASP A 144 18.76 24.54 -16.86
CA ASP A 144 19.36 25.45 -17.84
C ASP A 144 18.33 26.33 -18.60
N GLY A 145 17.03 26.09 -18.37
CA GLY A 145 15.91 26.79 -18.98
C GLY A 145 15.40 26.16 -20.27
N PHE A 146 15.99 25.04 -20.72
CA PHE A 146 15.60 24.31 -21.92
C PHE A 146 15.30 22.85 -21.59
N VAL A 147 14.38 22.26 -22.36
CA VAL A 147 14.08 20.82 -22.30
C VAL A 147 14.57 20.21 -23.58
N ASP A 148 15.56 19.32 -23.50
CA ASP A 148 16.16 18.72 -24.68
C ASP A 148 16.35 17.20 -24.59
N GLY A 149 16.87 16.64 -25.68
CA GLY A 149 17.11 15.20 -25.81
C GLY A 149 18.47 14.74 -25.29
N ASN A 150 19.29 15.60 -24.71
CA ASN A 150 20.67 15.28 -24.29
C ASN A 150 20.68 14.44 -23.01
N SER A 151 21.81 13.76 -22.79
CA SER A 151 21.99 12.95 -21.59
C SER A 151 22.23 13.90 -20.43
N ARG A 152 21.45 13.75 -19.38
CA ARG A 152 21.61 14.49 -18.13
C ARG A 152 22.21 13.64 -17.03
N ALA A 153 23.06 12.67 -17.37
CA ALA A 153 23.64 11.75 -16.38
C ALA A 153 24.69 12.43 -15.48
N LEU A 154 25.28 13.55 -15.92
CA LEU A 154 26.41 14.21 -15.24
C LEU A 154 26.12 15.64 -14.76
N ASP A 155 24.97 16.22 -15.13
CA ASP A 155 24.64 17.63 -14.87
C ASP A 155 23.20 17.85 -14.37
N TYR A 156 22.50 16.81 -13.93
CA TYR A 156 21.15 16.95 -13.36
C TYR A 156 21.18 17.74 -12.04
N ALA A 157 20.25 18.69 -11.89
CA ALA A 157 20.00 19.46 -10.66
C ALA A 157 18.75 18.96 -9.91
N ILE A 158 17.86 18.27 -10.62
CA ILE A 158 16.71 17.57 -10.07
C ILE A 158 16.65 16.16 -10.66
N LEU A 159 16.33 15.18 -9.82
CA LEU A 159 16.24 13.77 -10.22
C LEU A 159 14.89 13.19 -9.79
N PRO A 160 13.86 13.21 -10.66
CA PRO A 160 12.63 12.50 -10.42
C PRO A 160 12.82 11.00 -10.63
N PHE A 161 12.15 10.19 -9.82
CA PHE A 161 12.15 8.72 -9.96
C PHE A 161 10.90 8.11 -9.32
N ARG A 162 10.61 6.86 -9.71
CA ARG A 162 9.52 6.05 -9.15
C ARG A 162 10.11 4.87 -8.39
N VAL A 163 9.68 4.68 -7.15
CA VAL A 163 9.88 3.43 -6.40
C VAL A 163 8.64 2.56 -6.63
N HIS A 164 8.81 1.50 -7.40
CA HIS A 164 7.77 0.52 -7.71
C HIS A 164 7.97 -0.73 -6.86
N VAL A 165 7.00 -1.05 -6.00
CA VAL A 165 6.99 -2.28 -5.21
C VAL A 165 5.87 -3.17 -5.70
N GLU A 166 6.20 -4.41 -6.05
CA GLU A 166 5.29 -5.41 -6.58
C GLU A 166 5.47 -6.76 -5.88
N TRP A 167 4.39 -7.34 -5.37
CA TRP A 167 4.46 -8.59 -4.61
C TRP A 167 3.27 -9.52 -4.85
N ALA A 168 3.47 -10.81 -4.55
CA ALA A 168 2.42 -11.81 -4.51
C ALA A 168 1.62 -11.70 -3.20
N SER A 169 0.30 -11.52 -3.30
CA SER A 169 -0.61 -11.53 -2.14
C SER A 169 -0.65 -12.90 -1.47
N LYS A 170 -0.51 -12.95 -0.14
CA LYS A 170 -0.61 -14.19 0.66
C LYS A 170 -2.04 -14.69 0.82
N THR A 171 -3.04 -13.85 0.55
CA THR A 171 -4.46 -14.17 0.79
C THR A 171 -5.10 -15.07 -0.27
N GLY A 172 -4.32 -15.60 -1.22
CA GLY A 172 -4.74 -16.66 -2.15
C GLY A 172 -5.70 -16.22 -3.27
N ARG A 173 -6.26 -15.00 -3.21
CA ARG A 173 -6.67 -14.32 -4.44
C ARG A 173 -5.39 -14.05 -5.21
N GLN A 174 -5.26 -14.60 -6.41
CA GLN A 174 -4.12 -14.49 -7.35
C GLN A 174 -3.82 -13.04 -7.80
N GLY A 175 -3.95 -12.08 -6.91
CA GLY A 175 -3.66 -10.68 -7.14
C GLY A 175 -2.19 -10.43 -6.85
N LYS A 176 -1.43 -10.22 -7.92
CA LYS A 176 -0.31 -9.28 -7.90
C LYS A 176 -0.78 -7.99 -7.23
N ARG A 177 -0.03 -7.49 -6.26
CA ARG A 177 -0.27 -6.20 -5.62
C ARG A 177 0.89 -5.28 -5.95
N SER A 178 0.61 -3.99 -6.07
CA SER A 178 1.62 -2.98 -6.37
C SER A 178 1.42 -1.75 -5.50
N LEU A 179 2.53 -1.07 -5.23
CA LEU A 179 2.61 0.23 -4.58
C LEU A 179 3.63 1.06 -5.35
N ASP A 180 3.21 2.22 -5.84
CA ASP A 180 4.08 3.18 -6.51
C ASP A 180 4.26 4.40 -5.61
N THR A 181 5.51 4.80 -5.40
CA THR A 181 5.87 6.07 -4.74
C THR A 181 6.68 6.90 -5.71
N TYR A 182 6.24 8.12 -5.96
CA TYR A 182 6.92 9.08 -6.83
C TYR A 182 7.68 10.08 -5.96
N ALA A 183 8.95 10.30 -6.28
CA ALA A 183 9.81 11.20 -5.53
C ALA A 183 10.69 12.01 -6.47
N MET A 184 11.25 13.10 -5.94
CA MET A 184 12.19 13.95 -6.64
C MET A 184 13.26 14.39 -5.64
N PHE A 185 14.52 14.17 -6.00
CA PHE A 185 15.65 14.71 -5.24
C PHE A 185 16.18 15.97 -5.90
N SER A 186 16.72 16.84 -5.05
CA SER A 186 17.44 18.07 -5.42
C SER A 186 18.48 18.31 -4.33
N PRO A 187 19.65 18.89 -4.64
CA PRO A 187 20.73 19.08 -3.67
C PRO A 187 20.48 20.21 -2.64
N LEU A 188 19.29 20.83 -2.64
CA LEU A 188 18.90 21.98 -1.80
C LEU A 188 18.37 21.60 -0.41
#